data_AF-A0A2H9QUP6-F1
#
_entry.id   AF-A0A2H9QUP6-F1
#
_cell.length_a   1.000
_cell.length_b   1.000
_cell.length_c   1.000
_cell.angle_alpha   90.00
_cell.angle_beta   90.00
_cell.angle_gamma   90.00
#
_symmetry.space_group_name_H-M   'P 1'
#
loop_
_entity.id
_entity.type
_entity.pdbx_description
1 polymer ?
#
loop_
_entity_poly.entity_id
_entity_poly.type
_entity_poly.pdbx_seq_one_letter_code
_entity_poly.pdbx_strand_id
1 'polypeptide(L)'
;MNKNSKNEVAEKTAISYFGLSSAMDKFPKGTKINVYESFDSNPKTTGFLGELAKKIESVWHENIGSYSRTARLSTHDFLYYINKLREERGASPLTLKSALIETWMKNIADLYDDVVLVEVVNNEKRKLLLVNTKITL
;
A
#
# COMPACT_ATOMS: atom_id res chain seq x y z
N MET A 1 -9.15 6.67 15.64
CA MET A 1 -9.67 5.33 15.30
C MET A 1 -9.00 4.31 16.21
N ASN A 2 -9.74 3.38 16.84
CA ASN A 2 -9.15 2.32 17.67
C ASN A 2 -8.33 1.35 16.77
N LYS A 3 -7.25 0.76 17.28
CA LYS A 3 -6.34 -0.19 16.60
C LYS A 3 -7.10 -1.29 15.84
N ASN A 4 -8.07 -1.93 16.48
CA ASN A 4 -8.89 -2.97 15.83
C ASN A 4 -9.62 -2.46 14.58
N SER A 5 -10.03 -1.18 14.59
CA SER A 5 -10.75 -0.57 13.47
C SER A 5 -9.84 -0.24 12.27
N LYS A 6 -8.53 -0.04 12.46
CA LYS A 6 -7.58 0.19 11.34
C LYS A 6 -7.36 -1.07 10.53
N ASN A 7 -7.10 -2.18 11.22
CA ASN A 7 -6.85 -3.46 10.56
C ASN A 7 -8.11 -3.96 9.83
N GLU A 8 -9.29 -3.80 10.42
CA GLU A 8 -10.55 -4.13 9.76
C GLU A 8 -10.78 -3.32 8.46
N VAL A 9 -10.50 -2.01 8.46
CA VAL A 9 -10.61 -1.17 7.25
C VAL A 9 -9.61 -1.63 6.18
N ALA A 10 -8.38 -1.94 6.58
CA ALA A 10 -7.34 -2.39 5.68
C ALA A 10 -7.64 -3.76 5.06
N GLU A 11 -8.11 -4.72 5.86
CA GLU A 11 -8.55 -6.04 5.41
C GLU A 11 -9.70 -5.92 4.42
N LYS A 12 -10.77 -5.17 4.77
CA LYS A 12 -11.89 -4.92 3.87
C LYS A 12 -11.43 -4.28 2.56
N THR A 13 -10.53 -3.32 2.64
CA THR A 13 -9.96 -2.67 1.45
C THR A 13 -9.21 -3.65 0.56
N ALA A 14 -8.42 -4.55 1.14
CA ALA A 14 -7.72 -5.59 0.40
C ALA A 14 -8.68 -6.62 -0.22
N ILE A 15 -9.73 -7.04 0.51
CA ILE A 15 -10.80 -7.91 -0.01
C ILE A 15 -11.44 -7.27 -1.24
N SER A 16 -11.91 -6.02 -1.11
CA SER A 16 -12.54 -5.29 -2.20
C SER A 16 -11.59 -5.01 -3.37
N TYR A 17 -10.29 -4.84 -3.11
CA TYR A 17 -9.32 -4.59 -4.19
C TYR A 17 -9.00 -5.83 -5.00
N PHE A 18 -8.58 -6.88 -4.31
CA PHE A 18 -8.03 -8.04 -4.98
C PHE A 18 -9.11 -9.01 -5.43
N GLY A 19 -10.35 -8.86 -4.93
CA GLY A 19 -11.56 -9.39 -5.55
C GLY A 19 -11.44 -10.86 -5.94
N LEU A 20 -10.78 -11.67 -5.11
CA LEU A 20 -10.41 -13.03 -5.47
C LEU A 20 -11.62 -14.01 -5.38
N SER A 21 -12.84 -13.49 -5.29
CA SER A 21 -14.13 -14.20 -5.26
C SER A 21 -15.21 -13.32 -5.88
N SER A 22 -16.17 -13.94 -6.58
CA SER A 22 -17.39 -13.29 -7.09
C SER A 22 -18.34 -12.79 -6.00
N ALA A 23 -18.15 -13.22 -4.75
CA ALA A 23 -18.78 -12.63 -3.58
C ALA A 23 -17.83 -11.61 -2.95
N MET A 24 -18.23 -10.33 -2.92
CA MET A 24 -17.48 -9.18 -2.39
C MET A 24 -17.05 -9.31 -0.92
N ASP A 25 -17.47 -10.37 -0.24
CA ASP A 25 -17.34 -10.50 1.22
C ASP A 25 -16.23 -11.46 1.65
N LYS A 26 -15.62 -12.24 0.74
CA LYS A 26 -14.61 -13.26 1.13
C LYS A 26 -13.51 -13.45 0.10
N PHE A 27 -12.29 -13.65 0.57
CA PHE A 27 -11.21 -14.20 -0.24
C PHE A 27 -11.45 -15.70 -0.54
N PRO A 28 -10.92 -16.25 -1.64
CA PRO A 28 -11.02 -17.67 -1.94
C PRO A 28 -10.22 -18.48 -0.92
N LYS A 29 -10.66 -19.73 -0.73
CA LYS A 29 -10.07 -20.68 0.22
C LYS A 29 -8.55 -20.79 0.01
N GLY A 30 -7.79 -20.70 1.11
CA GLY A 30 -6.33 -20.74 1.09
C GLY A 30 -5.65 -19.37 0.99
N THR A 31 -6.41 -18.29 0.84
CA THR A 31 -5.85 -16.93 0.92
C THR A 31 -5.57 -16.53 2.37
N LYS A 32 -4.40 -15.97 2.62
CA LYS A 32 -4.02 -15.35 3.89
C LYS A 32 -3.84 -13.86 3.69
N ILE A 33 -4.38 -13.06 4.61
CA ILE A 33 -4.12 -11.62 4.70
C ILE A 33 -3.26 -11.40 5.92
N ASN A 34 -2.15 -10.69 5.76
CA ASN A 34 -1.36 -10.17 6.86
C ASN A 34 -1.44 -8.65 6.81
N VAL A 35 -1.80 -8.01 7.92
CA VAL A 35 -1.78 -6.55 8.06
C VAL A 35 -0.60 -6.17 8.95
N TYR A 36 0.26 -5.31 8.44
CA TYR A 36 1.44 -4.83 9.15
C TYR A 36 1.28 -3.34 9.46
N GLU A 37 1.28 -3.02 10.74
CA GLU A 37 1.16 -1.65 11.27
C GLU A 37 2.51 -0.95 11.40
N SER A 38 3.56 -1.72 11.73
CA SER A 38 4.94 -1.24 11.87
C SER A 38 5.90 -2.34 11.44
N PHE A 39 7.04 -1.94 10.90
CA PHE A 39 8.21 -2.74 10.61
C PHE A 39 9.43 -2.30 11.44
N ASP A 40 9.26 -1.35 12.36
CA ASP A 40 10.30 -0.74 13.21
C ASP A 40 11.53 -0.26 12.40
N SER A 41 11.30 0.16 11.15
CA SER A 41 12.36 0.53 10.20
C SER A 41 13.00 1.90 10.50
N ASN A 42 12.43 2.68 11.43
CA ASN A 42 12.85 4.03 11.81
C ASN A 42 13.31 4.90 10.62
N PRO A 43 12.45 5.05 9.60
CA PRO A 43 12.83 5.67 8.34
C PRO A 43 13.13 7.17 8.51
N LYS A 44 14.22 7.64 7.90
CA LYS A 44 14.54 9.08 7.83
C LYS A 44 13.85 9.70 6.62
N THR A 45 13.01 10.71 6.84
CA THR A 45 12.28 11.48 5.80
C THR A 45 13.19 12.46 5.06
N THR A 46 14.33 12.00 4.54
CA THR A 46 15.33 12.81 3.84
C THR A 46 15.62 12.24 2.45
N GLY A 47 16.07 13.08 1.53
CA GLY A 47 16.42 12.68 0.17
C GLY A 47 15.23 12.06 -0.58
N PHE A 48 15.48 10.96 -1.29
CA PHE A 48 14.46 10.31 -2.13
C PHE A 48 13.23 9.85 -1.35
N LEU A 49 13.41 9.29 -0.15
CA LEU A 49 12.28 8.82 0.67
C LEU A 49 11.40 9.97 1.13
N GLY A 50 11.98 11.13 1.48
CA GLY A 50 11.22 12.32 1.86
C GLY A 50 10.39 12.88 0.70
N GLU A 51 10.94 12.90 -0.51
CA GLU A 51 10.20 13.31 -1.71
C GLU A 51 9.10 12.31 -2.08
N LEU A 52 9.39 11.00 -1.99
CA LEU A 52 8.41 9.95 -2.20
C LEU A 52 7.25 10.08 -1.20
N ALA A 53 7.56 10.28 0.09
CA ALA A 53 6.54 10.47 1.12
C ALA A 53 5.61 11.64 0.79
N LYS A 54 6.14 12.80 0.38
CA LYS A 54 5.35 13.96 -0.06
C LYS A 54 4.52 13.64 -1.30
N LYS A 55 5.11 12.95 -2.28
CA LYS A 55 4.39 12.58 -3.51
C LYS A 55 3.20 11.69 -3.20
N ILE A 56 3.40 10.66 -2.38
CA ILE A 56 2.37 9.72 -1.97
C ILE A 56 1.26 10.43 -1.17
N GLU A 57 1.63 11.32 -0.25
CA GLU A 57 0.67 12.12 0.51
C GLU A 57 -0.24 12.96 -0.41
N SER A 58 0.32 13.50 -1.50
CA SER A 58 -0.44 14.30 -2.47
C SER A 58 -1.42 13.51 -3.33
N VAL A 59 -1.29 12.19 -3.46
CA VAL A 59 -2.07 11.37 -4.44
C VAL A 59 -3.09 10.44 -3.80
N TRP A 60 -3.19 10.39 -2.47
CA TRP A 60 -4.14 9.48 -1.81
C TRP A 60 -5.59 9.68 -2.28
N HIS A 61 -6.01 10.93 -2.46
CA HIS A 61 -7.37 11.28 -2.86
C HIS A 61 -7.72 10.82 -4.29
N GLU A 62 -6.71 10.67 -5.16
CA GLU A 62 -6.87 10.15 -6.51
C GLU A 62 -6.99 8.62 -6.54
N ASN A 63 -6.60 7.94 -5.44
CA ASN A 63 -6.48 6.49 -5.36
C ASN A 63 -7.49 5.86 -4.38
N ILE A 64 -8.69 6.45 -4.29
CA ILE A 64 -9.78 5.92 -3.48
C ILE A 64 -10.47 4.78 -4.25
N GLY A 65 -10.46 3.57 -3.68
CA GLY A 65 -11.14 2.44 -4.30
C GLY A 65 -12.65 2.65 -4.35
N SER A 66 -13.27 2.46 -5.51
CA SER A 66 -14.72 2.64 -5.69
C SER A 66 -15.57 1.76 -4.76
N TYR A 67 -15.14 0.52 -4.55
CA TYR A 67 -15.84 -0.44 -3.68
C TYR A 67 -15.43 -0.33 -2.20
N SER A 68 -14.14 -0.18 -1.92
CA SER A 68 -13.65 -0.05 -0.54
C SER A 68 -13.92 1.32 0.07
N ARG A 69 -14.22 2.32 -0.77
CA ARG A 69 -14.31 3.75 -0.41
C ARG A 69 -13.12 4.25 0.39
N THR A 70 -11.96 3.60 0.25
CA THR A 70 -10.76 3.83 1.05
C THR A 70 -9.56 4.02 0.13
N ALA A 71 -8.71 5.00 0.44
CA ALA A 71 -7.49 5.27 -0.30
C ALA A 71 -6.46 4.14 -0.17
N ARG A 72 -5.88 3.71 -1.29
CA ARG A 72 -4.94 2.58 -1.34
C ARG A 72 -3.98 2.69 -2.51
N LEU A 73 -2.80 2.07 -2.39
CA LEU A 73 -1.83 1.97 -3.48
C LEU A 73 -1.30 0.54 -3.58
N SER A 74 -1.53 -0.11 -4.72
CA SER A 74 -0.90 -1.39 -5.00
C SER A 74 0.60 -1.22 -5.28
N THR A 75 1.33 -2.33 -5.36
CA THR A 75 2.73 -2.31 -5.82
C THR A 75 2.89 -1.61 -7.18
N HIS A 76 1.89 -1.72 -8.08
CA HIS A 76 1.95 -1.09 -9.41
C HIS A 76 1.73 0.42 -9.31
N ASP A 77 0.72 0.86 -8.55
CA ASP A 77 0.42 2.28 -8.36
C ASP A 77 1.59 2.98 -7.66
N PHE A 78 2.15 2.32 -6.63
CA PHE A 78 3.31 2.82 -5.92
C PHE A 78 4.56 2.90 -6.82
N LEU A 79 4.80 1.89 -7.65
CA LEU A 79 5.88 1.89 -8.65
C LEU A 79 5.72 3.02 -9.67
N TYR A 80 4.50 3.33 -10.10
CA TYR A 80 4.25 4.44 -11.00
C TYR A 80 4.77 5.76 -10.40
N TYR A 81 4.42 6.05 -9.14
CA TYR A 81 4.88 7.29 -8.48
C TYR A 81 6.39 7.29 -8.20
N ILE A 82 6.98 6.14 -7.86
CA ILE A 82 8.44 5.99 -7.78
C ILE A 82 9.09 6.36 -9.11
N ASN A 83 8.62 5.78 -10.21
CA ASN A 83 9.24 5.97 -11.52
C ASN A 83 9.07 7.40 -12.03
N LYS A 84 7.94 8.05 -11.72
CA LYS A 84 7.76 9.48 -11.99
C LYS A 84 8.81 10.34 -11.28
N LEU A 85 9.05 10.11 -9.98
CA LEU A 85 10.12 10.83 -9.25
C LEU A 85 11.53 10.49 -9.75
N ARG A 86 11.75 9.26 -10.20
CA ARG A 86 13.05 8.86 -10.77
C ARG A 86 13.29 9.53 -12.12
N GLU A 87 12.27 9.61 -12.97
CA GLU A 87 12.31 10.33 -14.25
C GLU A 87 12.63 11.81 -14.04
N GLU A 88 11.98 12.47 -13.08
CA GLU A 88 12.26 13.87 -12.70
C GLU A 88 13.72 14.09 -12.27
N ARG A 89 14.41 13.03 -11.81
CA ARG A 89 15.82 13.04 -11.40
C ARG A 89 16.78 12.50 -12.48
N GLY A 90 16.29 12.20 -13.68
CA GLY A 90 17.09 11.60 -14.76
C GLY A 90 17.55 10.17 -14.48
N ALA A 91 16.92 9.47 -13.53
CA ALA A 91 17.25 8.10 -13.17
C ALA A 91 16.38 7.09 -13.93
N SER A 92 16.97 5.96 -14.32
CA SER A 92 16.25 4.90 -15.04
C SER A 92 15.09 4.32 -14.20
N PRO A 93 13.97 3.93 -14.83
CA PRO A 93 12.82 3.37 -14.13
C PRO A 93 13.17 2.02 -13.48
N LEU A 94 12.51 1.73 -12.36
CA LEU A 94 12.53 0.42 -11.74
C LEU A 94 11.46 -0.48 -12.38
N THR A 95 11.71 -1.79 -12.28
CA THR A 95 10.73 -2.83 -12.61
C THR A 95 10.12 -3.40 -11.32
N LEU A 96 8.96 -4.04 -11.43
CA LEU A 96 8.25 -4.69 -10.32
C LEU A 96 9.09 -5.74 -9.57
N LYS A 97 10.17 -6.25 -10.16
CA LYS A 97 11.08 -7.21 -9.54
C LYS A 97 12.06 -6.55 -8.56
N SER A 98 12.09 -5.21 -8.47
CA SER A 98 13.01 -4.51 -7.58
C SER A 98 12.60 -4.66 -6.11
N ALA A 99 13.51 -5.22 -5.30
CA ALA A 99 13.32 -5.33 -3.84
C ALA A 99 13.20 -3.96 -3.12
N LEU A 100 13.61 -2.87 -3.78
CA LEU A 100 13.47 -1.51 -3.25
C LEU A 100 12.01 -1.08 -3.10
N ILE A 101 11.12 -1.59 -3.96
CA ILE A 101 9.70 -1.20 -3.95
C ILE A 101 9.07 -1.60 -2.62
N GLU A 102 9.23 -2.85 -2.20
CA GLU A 102 8.72 -3.33 -0.93
C GLU A 102 9.36 -2.60 0.25
N THR A 103 10.67 -2.36 0.19
CA THR A 103 11.38 -1.61 1.24
C THR A 103 10.78 -0.23 1.42
N TRP A 104 10.51 0.49 0.33
CA TRP A 104 9.88 1.80 0.41
C TRP A 104 8.42 1.74 0.81
N MET A 105 7.66 0.70 0.45
CA MET A 105 6.29 0.53 0.96
C MET A 105 6.30 0.35 2.48
N LYS A 106 7.20 -0.47 3.03
CA LYS A 106 7.36 -0.64 4.49
C LYS A 106 7.73 0.67 5.17
N ASN A 107 8.70 1.39 4.62
CA ASN A 107 9.08 2.70 5.16
C ASN A 107 7.92 3.69 5.13
N ILE A 108 7.09 3.71 4.08
CA ILE A 108 5.91 4.59 4.02
C ILE A 108 4.87 4.20 5.07
N ALA A 109 4.64 2.90 5.32
CA ALA A 109 3.76 2.47 6.39
C ALA A 109 4.28 2.92 7.77
N ASP A 110 5.58 2.79 8.04
CA ASP A 110 6.19 3.22 9.30
C ASP A 110 6.22 4.74 9.49
N LEU A 111 6.10 5.52 8.41
CA LEU A 111 6.09 6.98 8.46
C LEU A 111 4.75 7.57 8.89
N TYR A 112 3.66 6.84 8.74
CA TYR A 112 2.31 7.37 8.94
C TYR A 112 1.45 6.41 9.75
N ASP A 113 1.03 6.83 10.94
CA ASP A 113 0.20 6.02 11.84
C ASP A 113 -1.09 5.48 11.20
N ASP A 114 -1.63 6.20 10.19
CA ASP A 114 -2.87 5.86 9.52
C ASP A 114 -2.68 5.04 8.23
N VAL A 115 -1.43 4.78 7.85
CA VAL A 115 -1.10 3.95 6.68
C VAL A 115 -0.64 2.58 7.14
N VAL A 116 -1.24 1.53 6.58
CA VAL A 116 -0.84 0.16 6.87
C VAL A 116 -0.45 -0.57 5.58
N LEU A 117 0.49 -1.51 5.70
CA LEU A 117 0.85 -2.39 4.59
C LEU A 117 0.09 -3.71 4.74
N VAL A 118 -0.71 -4.04 3.73
CA VAL A 118 -1.43 -5.30 3.64
C VAL A 118 -0.73 -6.22 2.65
N GLU A 119 -0.49 -7.45 3.08
CA GLU A 119 0.01 -8.54 2.25
C GLU A 119 -1.08 -9.58 2.05
N VAL A 120 -1.30 -9.94 0.79
CA VAL A 120 -2.24 -10.99 0.41
C VAL A 120 -1.47 -12.12 -0.24
N VAL A 121 -1.54 -13.30 0.36
CA VAL A 121 -0.87 -14.51 -0.11
C VAL A 121 -1.91 -15.55 -0.49
N ASN A 122 -1.84 -16.09 -1.70
CA ASN A 122 -2.65 -17.22 -2.14
C ASN A 122 -1.77 -18.16 -2.98
N ASN A 123 -1.45 -19.33 -2.41
CA ASN A 123 -0.45 -20.26 -2.92
C ASN A 123 0.89 -19.54 -3.18
N GLU A 124 1.40 -19.57 -4.41
CA GLU A 124 2.65 -18.91 -4.81
C GLU A 124 2.47 -17.42 -5.16
N LYS A 125 1.24 -16.90 -5.15
CA LYS A 125 0.97 -15.50 -5.49
C LYS A 125 0.99 -14.65 -4.22
N ARG A 126 1.87 -13.65 -4.22
CA ARG A 126 1.98 -12.62 -3.18
C ARG A 126 1.69 -11.24 -3.77
N LYS A 127 0.86 -10.47 -3.09
CA LYS A 127 0.53 -9.08 -3.47
C LYS A 127 0.62 -8.17 -2.25
N LEU A 128 1.04 -6.92 -2.48
CA LEU A 128 1.12 -5.89 -1.46
C LEU A 128 0.18 -4.73 -1.79
N LEU A 129 -0.36 -4.11 -0.75
CA LEU A 129 -1.26 -2.97 -0.82
C LEU A 129 -1.02 -2.04 0.36
N LEU A 130 -0.61 -0.80 0.09
CA LEU A 130 -0.68 0.25 1.10
C LEU A 130 -2.11 0.74 1.22
N VAL A 131 -2.61 0.91 2.44
CA VAL A 131 -3.96 1.42 2.71
C VAL A 131 -3.87 2.61 3.65
N ASN A 132 -4.41 3.75 3.25
CA ASN A 132 -4.55 4.91 4.12
C ASN A 132 -5.94 4.86 4.78
N THR A 133 -5.96 4.42 6.03
CA THR A 133 -7.18 4.15 6.81
C THR A 133 -7.90 5.42 7.29
N LYS A 134 -7.27 6.59 7.16
CA LYS A 134 -7.88 7.89 7.49
C LYS A 134 -8.71 8.45 6.34
N ILE A 135 -8.37 8.13 5.10
CA ILE A 135 -9.02 8.68 3.90
C ILE A 135 -10.06 7.68 3.42
N THR A 136 -11.27 7.84 3.97
CA THR A 136 -12.46 7.04 3.66
C THR A 136 -13.60 7.96 3.22
N LEU A 137 -14.34 7.57 2.18
CA LEU A 137 -15.55 8.26 1.72
C LEU A 137 -16.81 7.63 2.29
#